data_AF-A0A401TRS2-F1
#
_entry.id   AF-A0A401TRS2-F1
#
_cell.length_a   1.000
_cell.length_b   1.000
_cell.length_c   1.000
_cell.angle_alpha   90.00
_cell.angle_beta   90.00
_cell.angle_gamma   90.00
#
_symmetry.space_group_name_H-M   'P 1'
#
loop_
_entity.id
_entity.type
_entity.pdbx_description
1 polymer ?
#
loop_
_entity_poly.entity_id
_entity_poly.type
_entity_poly.pdbx_seq_one_letter_code
_entity_poly.pdbx_strand_id
1 'polypeptide(L)' 'MLQTPGPDAGNDRFVLVATLDNVRHLSNLLKAVHFRDQATVFASANGIRVTVEAAKSVQGNAFIQVPARGGV' A
#
# COMPACT_ATOMS: atom_id res chain seq x y z
N MET A 1 38.08 4.57 -3.38
CA MET A 1 37.01 5.10 -4.25
C MET A 1 35.75 5.22 -3.40
N LEU A 2 35.37 6.43 -3.00
CA LEU A 2 34.05 6.69 -2.41
C LEU A 2 33.10 6.95 -3.59
N GLN A 3 32.10 6.08 -3.77
CA GLN A 3 31.04 6.30 -4.75
C GLN A 3 30.04 7.28 -4.13
N THR A 4 30.03 8.51 -4.63
CA THR A 4 28.96 9.48 -4.35
C THR A 4 27.68 8.97 -5.03
N PRO A 5 26.56 8.80 -4.31
CA PRO A 5 25.31 8.37 -4.95
C PRO A 5 24.84 9.46 -5.92
N GLY A 6 24.72 9.09 -7.19
CA GLY A 6 24.06 9.90 -8.21
C GLY A 6 22.56 10.08 -7.89
N PRO A 7 21.88 11.05 -8.53
CA PRO A 7 20.50 11.45 -8.21
C PRO A 7 19.45 10.32 -8.33
N ASP A 8 19.81 9.20 -8.94
CA ASP A 8 18.91 8.06 -9.19
C ASP A 8 19.13 6.87 -8.23
N ALA A 9 20.05 6.96 -7.26
CA ALA A 9 20.33 5.88 -6.30
C ALA A 9 19.23 5.69 -5.22
N GLY A 10 18.13 6.44 -5.31
CA GLY A 10 17.06 6.46 -4.31
C GLY A 10 16.02 5.36 -4.46
N ASN A 11 15.68 4.96 -5.70
CA ASN A 11 14.51 4.12 -5.97
C ASN A 11 14.76 2.62 -5.85
N ASP A 12 15.99 2.15 -6.07
CA ASP A 12 16.35 0.74 -5.96
C ASP A 12 16.34 0.22 -4.50
N ARG A 13 16.10 1.09 -3.52
CA ARG A 13 16.02 0.73 -2.09
C ARG A 13 14.61 0.40 -1.60
N PHE A 14 13.57 0.67 -2.40
CA PHE A 14 12.19 0.51 -1.96
C PHE A 14 11.55 -0.73 -2.56
N VAL A 15 11.09 -1.64 -1.70
CA VAL A 15 10.36 -2.86 -2.09
C VAL A 15 8.98 -2.53 -2.68
N LEU A 16 8.40 -1.39 -2.32
CA LEU A 16 7.14 -0.88 -2.84
C LEU A 16 7.20 0.63 -2.97
N VAL A 17 6.85 1.15 -4.15
CA VAL A 17 6.58 2.57 -4.39
C VAL A 17 5.23 2.67 -5.08
N ALA A 18 4.34 3.50 -4.56
CA ALA A 18 3.02 3.72 -5.12
C ALA A 18 2.65 5.20 -5.06
N THR A 19 1.96 5.67 -6.09
CA THR A 19 1.42 7.04 -6.18
C THR A 19 -0.08 6.97 -6.38
N LEU A 20 -0.82 7.90 -5.78
CA LEU A 20 -2.25 8.06 -5.99
C LEU A 20 -2.55 9.52 -6.32
N ASP A 21 -3.37 9.74 -7.35
CA ASP A 21 -3.79 11.10 -7.74
C ASP A 21 -4.64 11.77 -6.67
N ASN A 22 -5.38 10.96 -5.90
CA ASN A 22 -6.25 11.43 -4.84
C ASN A 22 -6.16 10.54 -3.60
N VAL A 23 -5.54 11.08 -2.56
CA VAL A 23 -5.35 10.41 -1.25
C VAL A 23 -6.66 9.95 -0.62
N ARG A 24 -7.81 10.56 -0.97
CA ARG A 24 -9.11 10.19 -0.40
C ARG A 24 -9.50 8.75 -0.69
N HIS A 25 -9.06 8.18 -1.82
CA HIS A 25 -9.32 6.79 -2.13
C HIS A 25 -8.69 5.84 -1.10
N LEU A 26 -7.43 6.11 -0.73
CA LEU A 26 -6.74 5.38 0.33
C LEU A 26 -7.35 5.70 1.70
N SER A 27 -7.49 6.97 2.05
CA SER A 27 -7.93 7.35 3.39
C SER A 27 -9.34 6.87 3.73
N ASN A 28 -10.26 6.86 2.75
CA ASN A 28 -11.63 6.39 2.99
C ASN A 28 -11.69 4.88 3.19
N LEU A 29 -10.90 4.12 2.41
CA LEU A 29 -10.77 2.68 2.61
C LEU A 29 -10.16 2.34 3.98
N LEU A 30 -9.10 3.04 4.37
CA LEU A 30 -8.48 2.84 5.69
C LEU A 30 -9.45 3.18 6.83
N LYS A 31 -10.18 4.31 6.73
CA LYS A 31 -11.21 4.68 7.72
C LYS A 31 -12.31 3.64 7.85
N ALA A 32 -12.71 3.00 6.74
CA ALA A 32 -13.76 1.97 6.75
C ALA A 32 -13.37 0.71 7.54
N VAL A 33 -12.06 0.45 7.71
CA VAL A 33 -11.54 -0.69 8.49
C VAL A 33 -10.81 -0.28 9.76
N HIS A 34 -10.89 0.99 10.17
CA HIS A 34 -10.16 1.52 11.32
C HIS A 34 -10.91 1.28 12.63
N PHE A 35 -10.76 0.08 13.18
CA PHE A 35 -11.28 -0.29 14.51
C PHE A 35 -10.17 -0.82 15.45
N ARG A 36 -8.90 -0.67 15.06
CA ARG A 36 -7.69 -0.94 15.86
C ARG A 36 -6.58 0.04 15.47
N ASP A 37 -5.63 0.23 16.38
CA ASP A 37 -4.47 1.10 16.18
C ASP A 37 -3.44 0.54 15.18
N GLN A 38 -3.44 -0.77 14.97
CA GLN A 38 -2.51 -1.47 14.08
C GLN A 38 -3.24 -2.24 12.99
N ALA A 39 -2.61 -2.31 11.81
CA ALA A 39 -3.08 -3.03 10.64
C ALA A 39 -1.92 -3.76 9.96
N THR A 40 -2.21 -4.90 9.36
CA THR A 40 -1.26 -5.66 8.52
C THR A 40 -1.46 -5.28 7.07
N VAL A 41 -0.39 -4.90 6.38
CA VAL A 41 -0.44 -4.52 4.96
C VAL A 41 0.23 -5.59 4.11
N PHE A 42 -0.48 -6.08 3.11
CA PHE A 42 0.02 -7.00 2.10
C PHE A 42 0.04 -6.30 0.74
N ALA A 43 1.24 -6.09 0.21
CA ALA A 43 1.44 -5.50 -1.11
C ALA A 43 1.86 -6.58 -2.12
N SER A 44 1.26 -6.53 -3.30
CA SER A 44 1.54 -7.45 -4.40
C SER A 44 1.41 -6.73 -5.74
N ALA A 45 1.79 -7.40 -6.84
CA ALA A 45 1.60 -6.88 -8.20
C ALA A 45 0.13 -6.54 -8.53
N ASN A 46 -0.83 -7.15 -7.84
CA ASN A 46 -2.27 -6.95 -8.07
C ASN A 46 -2.83 -5.76 -7.27
N GLY A 47 -2.08 -5.25 -6.30
CA GLY A 47 -2.55 -4.18 -5.42
C GLY A 47 -2.14 -4.35 -3.97
N ILE A 48 -2.72 -3.50 -3.13
CA ILE A 48 -2.44 -3.39 -1.70
C ILE A 48 -3.68 -3.81 -0.92
N ARG A 49 -3.53 -4.80 -0.04
CA ARG A 49 -4.55 -5.21 0.93
C ARG A 49 -4.15 -4.76 2.32
N VAL A 50 -5.09 -4.18 3.04
CA VAL A 50 -4.93 -3.79 4.44
C VAL A 50 -5.91 -4.60 5.27
N THR A 51 -5.38 -5.29 6.27
CA THR A 51 -6.11 -6.20 7.14
C THR A 51 -6.03 -5.71 8.57
N VAL A 52 -7.17 -5.62 9.24
CA VAL A 52 -7.28 -5.24 10.65
C VAL A 52 -7.99 -6.37 11.38
N GLU A 53 -7.41 -6.85 12.47
CA GLU A 53 -7.94 -7.98 13.24
C GLU A 53 -8.22 -7.58 14.68
N ALA A 54 -9.33 -8.05 15.24
CA ALA A 54 -9.72 -7.80 16.62
C ALA A 54 -10.08 -9.10 17.34
N ALA A 55 -9.37 -9.37 18.44
CA ALA A 55 -9.64 -10.43 19.41
C ALA A 55 -9.90 -11.83 18.79
N LYS A 56 -9.27 -12.14 17.65
CA LYS A 56 -9.46 -13.39 16.87
C LYS A 56 -10.91 -13.67 16.42
N SER A 57 -11.80 -12.70 16.51
CA SER A 57 -13.23 -12.87 16.18
C SER A 57 -13.69 -11.99 15.03
N VAL A 58 -12.97 -10.89 14.75
CA VAL A 58 -13.34 -9.95 13.69
C VAL A 58 -12.11 -9.64 12.84
N GLN A 59 -12.30 -9.67 11.52
CA GLN A 59 -11.30 -9.23 10.56
C GLN A 59 -11.95 -8.31 9.52
N GLY A 60 -11.40 -7.12 9.37
CA GLY A 60 -11.75 -6.16 8.33
C GLY A 60 -10.66 -6.16 7.26
N ASN A 61 -11.06 -6.16 6.00
CA ASN A 61 -10.13 -6.11 4.88
C ASN A 61 -10.51 -4.96 3.95
N ALA A 62 -9.53 -4.13 3.62
CA ALA A 62 -9.63 -3.09 2.59
C ALA A 62 -8.65 -3.46 1.46
N PHE A 63 -9.07 -3.32 0.21
CA PHE A 63 -8.23 -3.64 -0.94
C PHE A 63 -8.23 -2.51 -1.95
N ILE A 64 -7.04 -2.11 -2.39
CA ILE A 64 -6.81 -1.16 -3.48
C ILE A 64 -6.14 -1.94 -4.59
N GLN A 65 -6.87 -2.16 -5.68
CA GLN A 65 -6.35 -2.83 -6.86
C GLN A 65 -5.45 -1.87 -7.65
N VAL A 66 -4.42 -2.41 -8.30
CA VAL A 66 -3.75 -1.66 -9.37
C VAL A 66 -4.73 -1.46 -10.54
N PRO A 67 -4.65 -0.33 -11.27
CA PRO A 67 -5.45 -0.13 -12.47
C PRO A 67 -5.26 -1.31 -13.42
N ALA A 68 -6.37 -1.85 -13.95
CA ALA A 68 -6.28 -2.87 -14.98
C ALA A 68 -5.53 -2.28 -16.17
N ARG A 69 -4.39 -2.88 -16.55
CA ARG A 69 -3.72 -2.55 -17.81
C ARG A 69 -4.66 -2.92 -18.96
N GLY A 70 -5.49 -1.98 -19.39
CA GLY A 70 -6.12 -2.01 -20.70
C GLY A 70 -5.03 -1.86 -21.75
N GLY A 71 -4.90 -2.85 -22.62
CA GLY A 71 -4.02 -2.78 -23.78
C GLY A 71 -4.43 -1.62 -24.69
N VAL A 72 -3.41 -0.90 -25.15
CA VAL A 72 -3.40 -0.26 -26.47
C VAL A 72 -2.52 -1.11 -27.36
#